data_AF-A0A2A5EAF8-F1
#
_entry.id   AF-A0A2A5EAF8-F1
#
_cell.length_a   1.000
_cell.length_b   1.000
_cell.length_c   1.000
_cell.angle_alpha   90.00
_cell.angle_beta   90.00
_cell.angle_gamma   90.00
#
_symmetry.space_group_name_H-M   'P 1'
#
loop_
_entity.id
_entity.type
_entity.pdbx_description
1 polymer ?
#
loop_
_entity_poly.entity_id
_entity_poly.type
_entity_poly.pdbx_seq_one_letter_code
_entity_poly.pdbx_strand_id
1 'polypeptide(L)' 'MSRIVEIWKETTDELINKVTWPTWEELRSSTAIVVIASILFALVILLIDKSFGKVMEILYSMLGS' A
#
# COMPACT_ATOMS: atom_id res chain seq x y z
N MET A 1 13.90 -29.15 21.70
CA MET A 1 12.90 -28.06 21.63
C MET A 1 13.36 -26.75 22.26
N SER A 2 14.46 -26.71 23.01
CA SER A 2 15.02 -25.47 23.59
C SER A 2 15.54 -24.48 22.55
N ARG A 3 16.24 -24.96 21.52
CA ARG A 3 16.93 -24.12 20.52
C ARG A 3 16.03 -23.16 19.73
N ILE A 4 14.82 -23.59 19.38
CA ILE A 4 13.88 -22.72 18.63
C ILE A 4 13.36 -21.60 19.55
N VAL A 5 13.03 -21.92 20.80
CA VAL A 5 12.57 -20.93 21.79
C VAL A 5 13.67 -19.90 22.08
N GLU A 6 14.93 -20.34 22.12
CA GLU A 6 16.11 -19.49 22.31
C GLU A 6 16.32 -18.52 21.13
N ILE A 7 16.23 -19.01 19.89
CA ILE A 7 16.32 -18.19 18.68
C ILE A 7 15.22 -17.12 18.63
N TRP A 8 13.98 -17.49 18.96
CA TRP A 8 12.88 -16.54 19.03
C TRP A 8 13.15 -15.48 20.10
N LYS A 9 13.62 -15.87 21.28
CA LYS A 9 13.98 -14.91 22.34
C LYS A 9 15.07 -13.93 21.90
N GLU A 10 16.18 -14.42 21.36
CA GLU A 10 17.28 -13.56 20.88
C GLU A 10 16.82 -12.62 19.76
N THR A 11 16.06 -13.13 18.79
CA THR A 11 15.55 -12.31 17.68
C THR A 11 14.59 -11.22 18.17
N THR A 12 13.75 -11.52 19.16
CA THR A 12 12.80 -10.53 19.69
C THR A 12 13.52 -9.46 20.50
N ASP A 13 14.48 -9.84 21.34
CA ASP A 13 15.30 -8.88 22.10
C ASP A 13 16.16 -8.01 21.17
N GLU A 14 16.70 -8.57 20.08
CA GLU A 14 17.48 -7.80 19.10
C GLU A 14 16.61 -6.81 18.32
N LEU A 15 15.43 -7.24 17.86
CA LEU A 15 14.50 -6.37 17.14
C LEU A 15 13.94 -5.24 18.00
N ILE A 16 13.81 -5.45 19.31
CA ILE A 16 13.29 -4.43 20.25
C ILE A 16 14.40 -3.49 20.72
N ASN A 17 15.58 -4.00 21.07
CA ASN A 17 16.64 -3.20 21.69
C ASN A 17 17.64 -2.61 20.68
N LYS A 18 17.72 -3.15 19.46
CA LYS A 18 18.75 -2.80 18.47
C LYS A 18 18.19 -2.18 17.20
N VAL A 19 16.89 -1.88 17.18
CA VAL A 19 16.22 -1.20 16.08
C VAL A 19 15.48 0.01 16.64
N THR A 20 15.70 1.18 16.05
CA THR A 20 14.97 2.39 16.38
C THR A 20 13.58 2.30 15.78
N TRP A 21 12.65 1.65 16.48
CA TRP A 21 11.24 1.71 16.13
C TRP A 21 10.73 3.14 16.31
N PRO A 22 10.13 3.75 15.28
CA PRO A 22 9.46 5.03 15.43
C PRO A 22 8.32 4.90 16.44
N THR A 23 8.01 6.00 17.12
CA THR A 23 6.91 6.01 18.09
C THR A 23 5.57 5.82 17.38
N TRP A 24 4.55 5.35 18.10
CA TRP A 24 3.20 5.12 17.54
C TRP A 24 2.59 6.37 16.88
N GLU A 25 2.96 7.57 17.35
CA GLU A 25 2.53 8.84 16.75
C GLU A 25 3.23 9.11 15.40
N GLU A 26 4.53 8.83 15.30
CA GLU A 26 5.29 8.95 14.05
C GLU A 26 4.85 7.92 13.00
N LEU A 27 4.53 6.70 13.44
CA LEU A 27 3.96 5.64 12.60
C LEU A 27 2.60 6.08 12.03
N ARG A 28 1.75 6.69 12.85
CA ARG A 28 0.45 7.20 12.40
C ARG A 28 0.60 8.38 11.45
N SER A 29 1.54 9.29 11.72
CA SER A 29 1.83 10.44 10.87
C SER A 29 2.33 10.01 9.48
N SER A 30 3.30 9.09 9.43
CA SER A 30 3.80 8.53 8.17
C SER A 30 2.73 7.74 7.40
N THR A 31 1.90 6.97 8.11
CA THR A 31 0.78 6.25 7.51
C THR A 31 -0.28 7.19 6.93
N ALA A 32 -0.57 8.31 7.59
CA ALA A 32 -1.58 9.26 7.12
C ALA A 32 -1.21 9.85 5.76
N ILE A 33 0.07 10.18 5.54
CA ILE A 33 0.57 10.67 4.25
C ILE A 33 0.38 9.60 3.16
N VAL A 34 0.72 8.34 3.47
CA VAL A 34 0.56 7.22 2.52
C VAL A 34 -0.91 7.01 2.15
N VAL A 35 -1.83 7.06 3.11
CA VAL A 35 -3.27 6.92 2.85
C VAL A 35 -3.78 8.02 1.91
N ILE A 36 -3.36 9.27 2.12
CA ILE A 36 -3.73 10.39 1.24
C ILE A 36 -3.17 10.15 -0.18
N ALA A 37 -1.92 9.70 -0.30
CA ALA A 37 -1.33 9.36 -1.58
C ALA A 37 -2.08 8.22 -2.30
N SER A 38 -2.48 7.18 -1.57
CA SER A 38 -3.29 6.07 -2.12
C SER A 38 -4.65 6.54 -2.64
N ILE A 39 -5.31 7.47 -1.94
CA ILE A 39 -6.58 8.06 -2.40
C ILE A 39 -6.39 8.85 -3.70
N LEU A 40 -5.29 9.60 -3.82
CA LEU A 40 -4.97 10.33 -5.05
C LEU A 40 -4.77 9.38 -6.23
N PHE A 41 -4.01 8.29 -6.04
CA PHE A 41 -3.85 7.26 -7.07
C PHE A 41 -5.17 6.59 -7.45
N ALA A 42 -6.03 6.30 -6.48
CA ALA A 42 -7.35 5.74 -6.74
C ALA A 42 -8.20 6.67 -7.63
N LEU A 43 -8.15 7.99 -7.39
CA LEU A 43 -8.85 8.97 -8.24
C LEU A 43 -8.30 9.00 -9.67
N VAL A 44 -6.98 8.93 -9.83
CA VAL A 44 -6.35 8.89 -11.16
C VAL A 44 -6.76 7.64 -11.92
N ILE A 45 -6.70 6.47 -11.29
CA ILE A 45 -7.12 5.20 -11.90
C ILE A 45 -8.58 5.26 -12.31
N LEU A 46 -9.46 5.79 -11.44
CA LEU A 46 -10.87 5.95 -11.76
C LEU A 46 -11.11 6.83 -12.99
N LEU A 47 -10.34 7.91 -13.16
CA LEU A 47 -10.41 8.75 -14.37
C LEU A 47 -9.97 7.98 -15.61
N ILE A 48 -8.86 7.24 -15.51
CA ILE A 48 -8.34 6.42 -16.61
C ILE A 48 -9.39 5.38 -17.02
N ASP A 49 -9.93 4.61 -16.07
CA ASP A 49 -10.96 3.58 -16.33
C ASP A 49 -12.19 4.16 -17.03
N LYS A 50 -12.68 5.31 -16.56
CA LYS A 50 -13.83 5.99 -17.19
C LYS A 50 -13.52 6.50 -18.59
N SER A 51 -12.32 7.05 -18.80
CA SER A 51 -11.91 7.52 -20.12
C SER A 51 -11.77 6.36 -21.12
N PHE A 52 -11.16 5.26 -20.70
CA PHE A 52 -10.99 4.07 -21.53
C PHE A 52 -12.33 3.44 -21.90
N GLY A 53 -13.26 3.33 -20.95
CA GLY A 53 -14.60 2.82 -21.22
C GLY A 53 -15.32 3.64 -22.30
N LYS A 54 -15.29 4.97 -22.21
CA LYS A 54 -15.89 5.86 -23.22
C LYS A 54 -15.20 5.76 -24.58
N VAL A 55 -13.86 5.72 -24.60
CA VAL A 55 -13.11 5.55 -25.85
C VAL A 55 -13.47 4.23 -26.50
N MET A 56 -13.58 3.15 -25.72
CA MET A 56 -13.92 1.84 -26.24
C MET A 56 -15.36 1.79 -26.79
N GLU A 57 -16.31 2.42 -26.10
CA GLU A 57 -17.69 2.55 -26.58
C GLU A 57 -17.75 3.27 -27.94
N ILE A 58 -17.00 4.38 -28.08
CA ILE A 58 -16.89 5.10 -29.35
C ILE A 58 -16.28 4.20 -30.42
N LEU A 59 -15.17 3.52 -30.13
CA LEU A 59 -14.53 2.62 -31.08
C LEU A 59 -15.45 1.48 -31.52
N TYR A 60 -16.14 0.84 -30.58
CA TYR A 60 -17.11 -0.22 -30.91
C TYR A 60 -18.28 0.30 -31.73
N SER A 61 -18.78 1.51 -31.43
CA SER A 61 -19.87 2.11 -32.22
C SER A 61 -19.45 2.47 -33.66
N MET A 62 -18.18 2.85 -33.87
CA MET A 62 -17.63 3.23 -35.18
C MET A 62 -17.18 2.03 -36.01
N LEU A 63 -16.75 0.94 -35.37
CA LEU A 63 -16.24 -0.27 -36.03
C LEU A 63 -17.32 -1.34 -36.19
N GLY A 64 -18.36 -1.32 -35.34
CA GLY A 64 -19.51 -2.22 -35.39
C GLY A 64 -20.69 -1.71 -36.23
N SER A 65 -20.51 -0.59 -36.94
CA SER A 65 -21.38 -0.16 -38.05
C SER A 65 -21.05 -0.91 -39.33
#